data_AF-Q143W9-F1
#
_entry.id   AF-Q143W9-F1
#
_cell.length_a   1.000
_cell.length_b   1.000
_cell.length_c   1.000
_cell.angle_alpha   90.00
_cell.angle_beta   90.00
_cell.angle_gamma   90.00
#
_symmetry.space_group_name_H-M   'P 1'
#
loop_
_entity.id
_entity.type
_entity.pdbx_description
1 polymer ?
#
loop_
_entity_poly.entity_id
_entity_poly.type
_entity_poly.pdbx_seq_one_letter_code
_entity_poly.pdbx_strand_id
1 'polypeptide(L)'
;MHRKLTSAMEHAKDSRQTNTVPQDGGALDSLGRWREWVVPSPDSQATYLAWLQIREQLEAIGAREAAQHVTARDIAQLRALFRPYSRKGFIAQHELADYAEIDLRFHQQIVRLSGNRALQRLWALFGHEQMQMVKANTIESLDRAQVSLQDHLAIIDALESAEPERCALLCKQHIRALYDHICHELQ
;
A
#
# COMPACT_ATOMS: atom_id res chain seq x y z
N MET A 1 37.26 -59.00 26.27
CA MET A 1 38.30 -58.28 25.51
C MET A 1 37.62 -57.50 24.40
N HIS A 2 37.69 -56.16 24.46
CA HIS A 2 37.39 -55.14 23.43
C HIS A 2 36.04 -55.23 22.64
N ARG A 3 35.04 -54.37 22.85
CA ARG A 3 34.89 -52.90 22.60
C ARG A 3 34.48 -52.55 21.16
N LYS A 4 33.22 -52.07 20.99
CA LYS A 4 32.78 -50.77 20.41
C LYS A 4 31.23 -50.79 20.31
N LEU A 5 30.47 -50.02 21.10
CA LEU A 5 30.23 -48.55 21.09
C LEU A 5 29.52 -48.09 19.79
N THR A 6 28.38 -47.42 19.78
CA THR A 6 27.33 -47.13 20.79
C THR A 6 26.14 -46.57 20.02
N SER A 7 24.94 -46.98 20.43
CA SER A 7 23.67 -46.38 20.03
C SER A 7 23.39 -45.11 20.84
N ALA A 8 22.61 -44.22 20.23
CA ALA A 8 21.59 -43.38 20.83
C ALA A 8 21.97 -42.24 21.80
N MET A 9 21.33 -41.10 21.49
CA MET A 9 20.79 -40.10 22.40
C MET A 9 21.77 -39.18 23.12
N GLU A 10 21.84 -37.94 22.61
CA GLU A 10 21.86 -36.75 23.48
C GLU A 10 20.92 -35.69 22.90
N HIS A 11 19.89 -35.37 23.69
CA HIS A 11 18.93 -34.31 23.46
C HIS A 11 19.51 -32.96 23.94
N ALA A 12 19.18 -31.92 23.17
CA ALA A 12 18.86 -30.55 23.58
C ALA A 12 19.96 -29.68 24.22
N LYS A 13 20.39 -28.65 23.48
CA LYS A 13 20.11 -27.22 23.73
C LYS A 13 21.12 -26.34 22.97
N ASP A 14 20.66 -25.67 21.93
CA ASP A 14 20.83 -24.21 21.87
C ASP A 14 19.82 -23.63 20.87
N SER A 15 18.69 -23.18 21.41
CA SER A 15 17.66 -22.44 20.71
C SER A 15 18.08 -20.98 20.60
N ARG A 16 18.93 -20.68 19.62
CA ARG A 16 18.99 -19.36 19.01
C ARG A 16 18.91 -19.53 17.49
N GLN A 17 17.70 -19.85 17.02
CA GLN A 17 17.36 -19.57 15.64
C GLN A 17 17.34 -18.05 15.50
N THR A 18 18.47 -17.49 15.10
CA THR A 18 18.50 -16.15 14.52
C THR A 18 17.60 -16.22 13.29
N ASN A 19 16.46 -15.54 13.38
CA ASN A 19 15.50 -15.44 12.28
C ASN A 19 16.13 -14.51 11.22
N THR A 20 17.06 -15.05 10.43
CA THR A 20 17.68 -14.31 9.33
C THR A 20 16.75 -14.38 8.14
N VAL A 21 16.10 -13.27 7.85
CA VAL A 21 15.40 -13.02 6.59
C VAL A 21 16.44 -13.19 5.45
N PRO A 22 16.21 -14.09 4.47
CA PRO A 22 17.07 -14.20 3.29
C PRO A 22 17.01 -12.88 2.50
N GLN A 23 18.16 -12.30 2.18
CA GLN A 23 18.24 -10.98 1.51
C GLN A 23 17.92 -11.03 0.01
N ASP A 24 17.83 -12.22 -0.58
CA ASP A 24 17.69 -12.40 -2.02
C ASP A 24 16.35 -13.09 -2.30
N GLY A 25 15.34 -12.30 -2.67
CA GLY A 25 13.91 -12.65 -2.65
C GLY A 25 13.39 -13.70 -3.62
N GLY A 26 14.15 -14.73 -3.99
CA GLY A 26 13.62 -15.87 -4.75
C GLY A 26 14.35 -17.17 -4.45
N ALA A 27 13.59 -18.24 -4.23
CA ALA A 27 14.14 -19.59 -4.07
C ALA A 27 13.68 -20.49 -5.21
N LEU A 28 14.59 -21.32 -5.72
CA LEU A 28 14.25 -22.43 -6.59
C LEU A 28 13.65 -23.55 -5.74
N ASP A 29 12.53 -24.14 -6.19
CA ASP A 29 12.08 -25.38 -5.60
C ASP A 29 13.06 -26.54 -5.91
N SER A 30 12.85 -27.70 -5.30
CA SER A 30 13.70 -28.88 -5.52
C SER A 30 13.70 -29.39 -6.98
N LEU A 31 12.89 -28.80 -7.85
CA LEU A 31 12.79 -29.09 -9.28
C LEU A 31 13.34 -27.94 -10.13
N GLY A 32 14.01 -26.96 -9.53
CA GLY A 32 14.63 -25.84 -10.23
C GLY A 32 13.65 -24.81 -10.77
N ARG A 33 12.39 -24.81 -10.31
CA ARG A 33 11.40 -23.81 -10.72
C ARG A 33 11.42 -22.63 -9.77
N TRP A 34 11.33 -21.44 -10.35
CA TRP A 34 11.13 -20.20 -9.62
C TRP A 34 9.83 -20.25 -8.82
N ARG A 35 9.91 -20.06 -7.50
CA ARG A 35 8.74 -19.71 -6.67
C ARG A 35 8.59 -18.20 -6.55
N GLU A 36 7.34 -17.75 -6.43
CA GLU A 36 6.95 -16.34 -6.46
C GLU A 36 7.77 -15.49 -5.47
N TRP A 37 8.32 -14.40 -5.99
CA TRP A 37 8.82 -13.29 -5.20
C TRP A 37 7.64 -12.66 -4.47
N VAL A 38 7.59 -12.80 -3.15
CA VAL A 38 6.70 -11.98 -2.33
C VAL A 38 7.39 -10.65 -2.18
N VAL A 39 6.78 -9.56 -2.66
CA VAL A 39 7.23 -8.21 -2.29
C VAL A 39 7.03 -8.12 -0.77
N PRO A 40 8.11 -8.11 0.04
CA PRO A 40 7.95 -8.14 1.48
C PRO A 40 7.24 -6.85 1.89
N SER A 41 6.18 -7.00 2.67
CA SER A 41 5.47 -5.87 3.26
C SER A 41 6.45 -5.01 4.06
N PRO A 42 6.22 -3.68 4.10
CA PRO A 42 7.11 -2.80 4.81
C PRO A 42 7.09 -3.14 6.30
N ASP A 43 8.26 -3.42 6.85
CA ASP A 43 8.52 -3.80 8.23
C ASP A 43 9.14 -2.67 9.07
N SER A 44 9.48 -1.58 8.40
CA SER A 44 10.13 -0.40 8.97
C SER A 44 9.67 0.85 8.23
N GLN A 45 9.84 2.01 8.85
CA GLN A 45 9.55 3.29 8.19
C GLN A 45 10.35 3.49 6.89
N ALA A 46 11.63 3.08 6.86
CA ALA A 46 12.47 3.20 5.68
C ALA A 46 11.96 2.35 4.51
N THR A 47 11.56 1.10 4.76
CA THR A 47 10.95 0.25 3.74
C THR A 47 9.58 0.77 3.32
N TYR A 48 8.81 1.37 4.24
CA TYR A 48 7.55 2.04 3.91
C TYR A 48 7.72 3.26 3.00
N LEU A 49 8.71 4.10 3.24
CA LEU A 49 9.04 5.24 2.37
C LEU A 49 9.42 4.77 0.96
N ALA A 50 10.24 3.72 0.83
CA ALA A 50 10.56 3.12 -0.47
C ALA A 50 9.30 2.56 -1.18
N TRP A 51 8.39 1.95 -0.41
CA TRP A 51 7.10 1.50 -0.91
C TRP A 51 6.21 2.64 -1.42
N LEU A 52 6.17 3.78 -0.72
CA LEU A 52 5.42 4.96 -1.16
C LEU A 52 5.97 5.53 -2.47
N GLN A 53 7.29 5.51 -2.69
CA GLN A 53 7.89 5.95 -3.95
C GLN A 53 7.43 5.10 -5.14
N ILE A 54 7.27 3.78 -4.94
CA ILE A 54 6.75 2.88 -5.98
C ILE A 54 5.25 3.13 -6.18
N ARG A 55 4.47 3.18 -5.09
CA ARG A 55 3.02 3.47 -5.15
C ARG A 55 2.75 4.76 -5.91
N GLU A 56 3.52 5.81 -5.64
CA GLU A 56 3.41 7.10 -6.31
C GLU A 56 3.41 6.95 -7.84
N GLN A 57 4.34 6.17 -8.41
CA GLN A 57 4.41 6.00 -9.87
C GLN A 57 3.27 5.11 -10.39
N LEU A 58 2.96 4.02 -9.66
CA LEU A 58 1.93 3.07 -10.05
C LEU A 58 0.53 3.69 -10.06
N GLU A 59 0.22 4.50 -9.06
CA GLU A 59 -1.06 5.17 -8.95
C GLU A 59 -1.20 6.32 -9.94
N ALA A 60 -0.12 7.05 -10.24
CA ALA A 60 -0.12 8.05 -11.30
C ALA A 60 -0.44 7.42 -12.67
N ILE A 61 0.14 6.25 -12.97
CA ILE A 61 -0.21 5.46 -14.16
C ILE A 61 -1.70 5.06 -14.11
N GLY A 62 -2.15 4.51 -12.98
CA GLY A 62 -3.53 4.07 -12.81
C GLY A 62 -4.55 5.18 -13.04
N ALA A 63 -4.30 6.37 -12.50
CA ALA A 63 -5.19 7.52 -12.63
C ALA A 63 -5.23 8.07 -14.06
N ARG A 64 -4.07 8.13 -14.74
CA ARG A 64 -4.02 8.55 -16.15
C ARG A 64 -4.81 7.61 -17.05
N GLU A 65 -4.65 6.31 -16.88
CA GLU A 65 -5.39 5.32 -17.67
C GLU A 65 -6.89 5.38 -17.35
N ALA A 66 -7.25 5.46 -16.06
CA ALA A 66 -8.64 5.54 -15.63
C ALA A 66 -9.38 6.73 -16.25
N ALA A 67 -8.73 7.89 -16.32
CA ALA A 67 -9.29 9.10 -16.93
C ALA A 67 -9.71 8.93 -18.40
N GLN A 68 -9.17 7.94 -19.12
CA GLN A 68 -9.48 7.72 -20.53
C GLN A 68 -10.83 7.01 -20.74
N HIS A 69 -11.37 6.33 -19.73
CA HIS A 69 -12.55 5.48 -19.90
C HIS A 69 -13.50 5.40 -18.70
N VAL A 70 -13.26 6.21 -17.66
CA VAL A 70 -14.16 6.34 -16.51
C VAL A 70 -15.55 6.81 -16.95
N THR A 71 -16.60 6.20 -16.40
CA THR A 71 -17.98 6.57 -16.70
C THR A 71 -18.56 7.49 -15.62
N ALA A 72 -19.65 8.21 -15.92
CA ALA A 72 -20.38 8.99 -14.92
C ALA A 72 -20.83 8.15 -13.71
N ARG A 73 -21.12 6.85 -13.93
CA ARG A 73 -21.43 5.90 -12.85
C ARG A 73 -20.22 5.66 -11.96
N ASP A 74 -19.04 5.48 -12.54
CA ASP A 74 -17.81 5.28 -11.79
C ASP A 74 -17.46 6.52 -10.96
N ILE A 75 -17.60 7.72 -11.53
CA ILE A 75 -17.42 8.99 -10.80
C ILE A 75 -18.39 9.09 -9.61
N ALA A 76 -19.68 8.77 -9.83
CA ALA A 76 -20.66 8.78 -8.75
C ALA A 76 -20.31 7.79 -7.63
N GLN A 77 -19.75 6.62 -7.96
CA GLN A 77 -19.28 5.63 -6.99
C GLN A 77 -18.07 6.14 -6.20
N LEU A 78 -17.09 6.76 -6.87
CA LEU A 78 -15.93 7.37 -6.20
C LEU A 78 -16.36 8.48 -5.24
N ARG A 79 -17.25 9.39 -5.67
CA ARG A 79 -17.79 10.45 -4.80
C ARG A 79 -18.59 9.89 -3.61
N ALA A 80 -19.29 8.77 -3.81
CA ALA A 80 -20.08 8.15 -2.75
C ALA A 80 -19.21 7.65 -1.58
N LEU A 81 -17.97 7.23 -1.85
CA LEU A 81 -17.01 6.81 -0.81
C LEU A 81 -16.78 7.91 0.23
N PHE A 82 -16.60 9.16 -0.22
CA PHE A 82 -16.27 10.30 0.64
C PHE A 82 -17.48 11.12 1.09
N ARG A 83 -18.70 10.75 0.68
CA ARG A 83 -19.94 11.49 0.99
C ARG A 83 -20.15 11.80 2.49
N PRO A 84 -19.84 10.89 3.44
CA PRO A 84 -19.97 11.18 4.87
C PRO A 84 -19.13 12.39 5.30
N TYR A 85 -17.91 12.50 4.77
CA TYR A 85 -16.95 13.52 5.17
C TYR A 85 -17.08 14.81 4.35
N SER A 86 -17.39 14.72 3.05
CA SER A 86 -17.55 15.91 2.20
C SER A 86 -18.74 16.79 2.62
N ARG A 87 -19.82 16.19 3.13
CA ARG A 87 -20.96 16.93 3.69
C ARG A 87 -20.65 17.58 5.03
N LYS A 88 -19.87 16.90 5.86
CA LYS A 88 -19.49 17.35 7.19
C LYS A 88 -18.39 18.43 7.15
N GLY A 89 -17.54 18.37 6.13
CA GLY A 89 -16.41 19.28 5.94
C GLY A 89 -15.20 18.98 6.83
N PHE A 90 -15.26 17.97 7.70
CA PHE A 90 -14.15 17.56 8.55
C PHE A 90 -14.21 16.07 8.93
N ILE A 91 -13.06 15.51 9.29
CA ILE A 91 -12.91 14.15 9.85
C ILE A 91 -12.64 14.26 11.35
N ALA A 92 -13.42 13.56 12.17
CA ALA A 92 -13.22 13.51 13.62
C ALA A 92 -12.24 12.39 14.01
N GLN A 93 -11.62 12.50 15.19
CA GLN A 93 -10.63 11.52 15.67
C GLN A 93 -11.13 10.07 15.69
N HIS A 94 -12.38 9.86 16.12
CA HIS A 94 -12.98 8.54 16.17
C HIS A 94 -13.36 7.98 14.78
N GLU A 95 -13.29 8.80 13.73
CA GLU A 95 -13.61 8.41 12.34
C GLU A 95 -12.36 8.06 11.53
N LEU A 96 -11.15 8.19 12.10
CA LEU A 96 -9.89 7.96 11.39
C LEU A 96 -9.78 6.53 10.82
N ALA A 97 -10.15 5.52 11.61
CA ALA A 97 -10.12 4.13 11.15
C ALA A 97 -11.07 3.87 9.97
N ASP A 98 -12.28 4.44 10.02
CA ASP A 98 -13.25 4.34 8.93
C ASP A 98 -12.75 5.08 7.67
N TYR A 99 -12.12 6.25 7.86
CA TYR A 99 -11.53 7.01 6.77
C TYR A 99 -10.37 6.26 6.12
N ALA A 100 -9.51 5.59 6.90
CA ALA A 100 -8.39 4.81 6.40
C ALA A 100 -8.83 3.63 5.51
N GLU A 101 -9.96 3.01 5.83
CA GLU A 101 -10.57 1.97 4.99
C GLU A 101 -11.12 2.56 3.68
N ILE A 102 -11.72 3.75 3.75
CA ILE A 102 -12.23 4.47 2.57
C ILE A 102 -11.09 4.94 1.66
N ASP A 103 -10.01 5.48 2.22
CA ASP A 103 -8.74 5.82 1.56
C ASP A 103 -8.21 4.63 0.76
N LEU A 104 -8.07 3.48 1.41
CA LEU A 104 -7.61 2.26 0.76
C LEU A 104 -8.51 1.85 -0.41
N ARG A 105 -9.83 1.85 -0.19
CA ARG A 105 -10.80 1.51 -1.23
C ARG A 105 -10.74 2.46 -2.41
N PHE A 106 -10.54 3.76 -2.17
CA PHE A 106 -10.41 4.75 -3.22
C PHE A 106 -9.23 4.42 -4.15
N HIS A 107 -8.03 4.21 -3.59
CA HIS A 107 -6.85 3.85 -4.38
C HIS A 107 -7.04 2.53 -5.16
N GLN A 108 -7.64 1.52 -4.52
CA GLN A 108 -8.01 0.27 -5.19
C GLN A 108 -8.97 0.51 -6.38
N GLN A 109 -9.95 1.41 -6.24
CA GLN A 109 -10.86 1.75 -7.31
C GLN A 109 -10.16 2.45 -8.47
N ILE A 110 -9.23 3.38 -8.21
CA ILE A 110 -8.44 4.03 -9.28
C ILE A 110 -7.66 2.97 -10.08
N VAL A 111 -6.97 2.06 -9.39
CA VAL A 111 -6.23 0.98 -10.06
C VAL A 111 -7.16 0.04 -10.83
N ARG A 112 -8.34 -0.29 -10.29
CA ARG A 112 -9.34 -1.09 -11.00
C ARG A 112 -9.83 -0.37 -12.26
N LEU A 113 -10.17 0.92 -12.12
CA LEU A 113 -10.67 1.77 -13.18
C LEU A 113 -9.63 2.06 -14.24
N SER A 114 -8.34 1.81 -14.02
CA SER A 114 -7.32 1.91 -15.07
C SER A 114 -7.46 0.89 -16.20
N GLY A 115 -8.26 -0.18 -16.00
CA GLY A 115 -8.34 -1.30 -16.94
C GLY A 115 -7.04 -2.14 -17.07
N ASN A 116 -5.93 -1.70 -16.46
CA ASN A 116 -4.63 -2.32 -16.57
C ASN A 116 -4.52 -3.53 -15.64
N ARG A 117 -4.73 -4.73 -16.18
CA ARG A 117 -4.67 -5.99 -15.42
C ARG A 117 -3.30 -6.25 -14.79
N ALA A 118 -2.21 -5.78 -15.40
CA ALA A 118 -0.88 -5.93 -14.81
C ALA A 118 -0.73 -5.04 -13.57
N LEU A 119 -1.20 -3.79 -13.66
CA LEU A 119 -1.22 -2.87 -12.53
C LEU A 119 -2.09 -3.39 -11.37
N GLN A 120 -3.27 -3.94 -11.67
CA GLN A 120 -4.14 -4.53 -10.64
C GLN A 120 -3.47 -5.71 -9.91
N ARG A 121 -2.73 -6.56 -10.64
CA ARG A 121 -1.96 -7.65 -10.03
C ARG A 121 -0.81 -7.13 -9.19
N LEU A 122 -0.06 -6.15 -9.68
CA LEU A 122 1.00 -5.51 -8.91
C LEU A 122 0.45 -4.90 -7.63
N TRP A 123 -0.65 -4.15 -7.71
CA TRP A 123 -1.32 -3.54 -6.56
C TRP A 123 -1.77 -4.59 -5.53
N ALA A 124 -2.25 -5.76 -5.96
CA ALA A 124 -2.62 -6.84 -5.04
C ALA A 124 -1.41 -7.37 -4.22
N LEU A 125 -0.18 -7.25 -4.73
CA LEU A 125 1.03 -7.60 -3.98
C LEU A 125 1.35 -6.61 -2.86
N PHE A 126 0.74 -5.42 -2.84
CA PHE A 126 0.98 -4.41 -1.81
C PHE A 126 0.32 -4.75 -0.46
N GLY A 127 -0.28 -5.94 -0.32
CA GLY A 127 -0.59 -6.55 0.99
C GLY A 127 -1.26 -5.59 1.98
N HIS A 128 -2.32 -4.89 1.56
CA HIS A 128 -2.86 -3.72 2.28
C HIS A 128 -3.23 -3.96 3.75
N GLU A 129 -3.54 -5.19 4.14
CA GLU A 129 -3.75 -5.59 5.54
C GLU A 129 -2.48 -5.41 6.40
N GLN A 130 -1.29 -5.63 5.83
CA GLN A 130 0.00 -5.50 6.51
C GLN A 130 0.43 -4.02 6.61
N MET A 131 -0.05 -3.17 5.70
CA MET A 131 0.16 -1.71 5.74
C MET A 131 -0.48 -1.05 6.97
N GLN A 132 -1.55 -1.65 7.52
CA GLN A 132 -2.27 -1.14 8.68
C GLN A 132 -1.39 -1.10 9.94
N MET A 133 -0.43 -2.03 10.09
CA MET A 133 0.45 -2.07 11.26
C MET A 133 1.46 -0.90 11.30
N VAL A 134 1.95 -0.47 10.13
CA VAL A 134 2.83 0.72 10.03
C VAL A 134 2.00 2.01 10.14
N LYS A 135 0.83 2.06 9.48
CA LYS A 135 -0.12 3.20 9.54
C LYS A 135 -0.58 3.52 10.96
N ALA A 136 -1.03 2.50 11.72
CA ALA A 136 -1.59 2.66 13.07
C ALA A 136 -0.59 3.19 14.10
N ASN A 137 0.71 2.95 13.91
CA ASN A 137 1.75 3.33 14.87
C ASN A 137 2.46 4.64 14.52
N THR A 138 2.23 5.21 13.33
CA THR A 138 3.20 6.18 12.76
C THR A 138 2.63 7.33 11.94
N ILE A 139 1.43 7.26 11.35
CA ILE A 139 1.13 8.11 10.15
C ILE A 139 -0.24 8.81 10.15
N GLU A 140 -1.22 8.33 10.92
CA GLU A 140 -2.58 8.89 10.86
C GLU A 140 -2.78 10.04 11.83
N SER A 141 -2.35 11.23 11.42
CA SER A 141 -2.77 12.48 12.05
C SER A 141 -4.08 12.99 11.43
N LEU A 142 -4.91 13.64 12.26
CA LEU A 142 -6.16 14.27 11.81
C LEU A 142 -5.93 15.27 10.68
N ASP A 143 -4.86 16.05 10.78
CA ASP A 143 -4.50 17.04 9.78
C ASP A 143 -4.19 16.39 8.43
N ARG A 144 -3.45 15.27 8.42
CA ARG A 144 -3.17 14.53 7.18
C ARG A 144 -4.42 13.95 6.55
N ALA A 145 -5.34 13.41 7.36
CA ALA A 145 -6.61 12.88 6.87
C ALA A 145 -7.44 13.98 6.19
N GLN A 146 -7.47 15.19 6.79
CA GLN A 146 -8.19 16.33 6.24
C GLN A 146 -7.61 16.81 4.90
N VAL A 147 -6.28 16.88 4.78
CA VAL A 147 -5.60 17.22 3.52
C VAL A 147 -5.85 16.15 2.46
N SER A 148 -5.70 14.88 2.83
CA SER A 148 -5.95 13.73 1.95
C SER A 148 -7.37 13.75 1.35
N LEU A 149 -8.38 14.14 2.14
CA LEU A 149 -9.75 14.24 1.65
C LEU A 149 -9.87 15.26 0.50
N GLN A 150 -9.21 16.42 0.64
CA GLN A 150 -9.23 17.45 -0.40
C GLN A 150 -8.54 16.97 -1.67
N ASP A 151 -7.39 16.30 -1.55
CA ASP A 151 -6.67 15.70 -2.67
C ASP A 151 -7.54 14.68 -3.41
N HIS A 152 -8.20 13.76 -2.68
CA HIS A 152 -9.07 12.75 -3.28
C HIS A 152 -10.22 13.36 -4.08
N LEU A 153 -10.86 14.40 -3.54
CA LEU A 153 -11.92 15.11 -4.26
C LEU A 153 -11.38 15.80 -5.52
N ALA A 154 -10.21 16.42 -5.47
CA ALA A 154 -9.57 17.03 -6.63
C ALA A 154 -9.20 16.01 -7.72
N ILE A 155 -8.76 14.80 -7.33
CA ILE A 155 -8.50 13.70 -8.26
C ILE A 155 -9.81 13.25 -8.92
N ILE A 156 -10.89 13.12 -8.16
CA ILE A 156 -12.21 12.76 -8.71
C ILE A 156 -12.70 13.82 -9.70
N ASP A 157 -12.52 15.10 -9.38
CA ASP A 157 -12.88 16.21 -10.28
C ASP A 157 -12.06 16.15 -11.60
N ALA A 158 -10.76 15.84 -11.52
CA ALA A 158 -9.92 15.68 -12.71
C ALA A 158 -10.32 14.46 -13.56
N LEU A 159 -10.74 13.36 -12.93
CA LEU A 159 -11.27 12.18 -13.61
C LEU A 159 -12.58 12.51 -14.34
N GLU A 160 -13.49 13.24 -13.69
CA GLU A 160 -14.77 13.65 -14.28
C GLU A 160 -14.57 14.58 -15.48
N SER A 161 -13.58 15.46 -15.42
CA SER A 161 -13.20 16.35 -16.54
C SER A 161 -12.40 15.66 -17.65
N ALA A 162 -12.11 14.36 -17.52
CA ALA A 162 -11.29 13.59 -18.46
C ALA A 162 -9.94 14.27 -18.76
N GLU A 163 -9.18 14.62 -17.71
CA GLU A 163 -7.85 15.24 -17.81
C GLU A 163 -6.73 14.27 -17.36
N PRO A 164 -6.23 13.35 -18.22
CA PRO A 164 -5.37 12.24 -17.80
C PRO A 164 -4.05 12.66 -17.15
N GLU A 165 -3.36 13.65 -17.71
CA GLU A 165 -2.08 14.13 -17.17
C GLU A 165 -2.27 14.86 -15.83
N ARG A 166 -3.38 15.58 -15.67
CA ARG A 166 -3.72 16.20 -14.39
C ARG A 166 -4.07 15.15 -13.34
N CYS A 167 -4.78 14.09 -13.71
CA CYS A 167 -5.07 12.97 -12.81
C CYS A 167 -3.77 12.31 -12.30
N ALA A 168 -2.82 12.03 -13.21
CA ALA A 168 -1.52 11.51 -12.85
C ALA A 168 -0.77 12.43 -11.89
N LEU A 169 -0.72 13.73 -12.20
CA LEU A 169 -0.03 14.71 -11.38
C LEU A 169 -0.62 14.80 -9.97
N LEU A 170 -1.94 14.90 -9.86
CA LEU A 170 -2.62 14.99 -8.56
C LEU A 170 -2.42 13.72 -7.72
N CYS A 171 -2.51 12.53 -8.33
CA CYS A 171 -2.22 11.27 -7.61
C CYS A 171 -0.76 11.20 -7.15
N LYS A 172 0.18 11.62 -8.00
CA LYS A 172 1.60 11.68 -7.68
C LYS A 172 1.85 12.60 -6.48
N GLN A 173 1.28 13.80 -6.51
CA GLN A 173 1.38 14.79 -5.43
C GLN A 173 0.76 14.28 -4.14
N HIS A 174 -0.40 13.64 -4.21
CA HIS A 174 -1.09 13.09 -3.06
C HIS A 174 -0.24 12.05 -2.31
N ILE A 175 0.37 11.09 -3.02
CA ILE A 175 1.25 10.09 -2.39
C ILE A 175 2.56 10.71 -1.92
N ARG A 176 3.11 11.68 -2.67
CA ARG A 176 4.30 12.42 -2.27
C ARG A 176 4.10 13.21 -0.98
N ALA A 177 2.93 13.83 -0.80
CA ALA A 177 2.61 14.55 0.44
C ALA A 177 2.61 13.63 1.67
N LEU A 178 2.16 12.37 1.50
CA LEU A 178 2.29 11.36 2.56
C LEU A 178 3.75 11.01 2.85
N TYR A 179 4.54 10.77 1.79
CA TYR A 179 5.98 10.50 1.93
C TYR A 179 6.68 11.64 2.69
N ASP A 180 6.44 12.89 2.29
CA ASP A 180 7.10 14.06 2.87
C ASP A 180 6.67 14.26 4.33
N HIS A 181 5.39 14.06 4.65
CA HIS A 181 4.89 14.11 6.03
C HIS A 181 5.65 13.13 6.93
N ILE A 182 5.80 11.89 6.50
CA ILE A 182 6.52 10.86 7.25
C ILE A 182 7.99 11.21 7.38
N CYS A 183 8.63 11.73 6.33
CA CYS A 183 10.00 12.19 6.40
C CYS A 183 10.20 13.36 7.38
N HIS A 184 9.22 14.25 7.49
CA HIS A 184 9.27 15.40 8.40
C HIS A 184 9.11 15.00 9.87
N GLU A 185 8.30 14.00 10.18
CA GLU A 185 8.19 13.46 11.55
C GLU A 185 9.46 12.74 12.04
N LEU A 186 10.46 12.54 11.17
CA LEU A 186 11.78 11.97 11.52
C LEU A 186 12.79 12.99 12.06
N GLN A 187 12.48 14.30 12.05
CA GLN A 187 13.37 15.38 12.48
C GLN A 187 12.98 15.92 13.86
#